data_AF-A0A2K3JY92-F1
#
_entry.id   AF-A0A2K3JY92-F1
#
_cell.length_a   1.000
_cell.length_b   1.000
_cell.length_c   1.000
_cell.angle_alpha   90.00
_cell.angle_beta   90.00
_cell.angle_gamma   90.00
#
_symmetry.space_group_name_H-M   'P 1'
#
loop_
_entity.id
_entity.type
_entity.pdbx_description
1 polymer ?
#
loop_
_entity_poly.entity_id
_entity_poly.type
_entity_poly.pdbx_seq_one_letter_code
_entity_poly.pdbx_strand_id
1 'polypeptide(L)' 'REVSEDYKSFKATIQAIDKEHGGGIVKWTFEYEKLKEHIKGVSHDSYLDVGIKVAKEIDAHLVKE' A
#
# COMPACT_ATOMS: atom_id res chain seq x y z
N ARG A 1 4.77 16.06 -6.02
CA ARG A 1 5.74 15.81 -4.93
C ARG A 1 6.07 14.35 -4.95
N GLU A 2 7.33 14.02 -4.94
CA GLU A 2 7.75 12.62 -4.83
C GLU A 2 7.63 12.18 -3.38
N VAL A 3 7.23 10.93 -3.15
CA VAL A 3 7.15 10.37 -1.80
C VAL A 3 8.52 10.39 -1.11
N SER A 4 9.62 10.25 -1.85
CA SER A 4 11.00 10.32 -1.32
C SER A 4 11.35 11.64 -0.62
N GLU A 5 10.68 12.75 -0.96
CA GLU A 5 11.02 14.09 -0.46
C GLU A 5 10.62 14.29 1.01
N ASP A 6 9.61 13.55 1.48
CA ASP A 6 8.99 13.75 2.79
C ASP A 6 9.43 12.69 3.85
N TYR A 7 10.07 11.60 3.41
CA TYR A 7 10.42 10.46 4.25
C TYR A 7 11.92 10.13 4.20
N LYS A 8 12.50 9.90 5.37
CA LYS A 8 13.87 9.38 5.52
C LYS A 8 13.94 7.90 5.17
N SER A 9 12.88 7.15 5.47
CA SER A 9 12.71 5.77 5.03
C SER A 9 11.24 5.48 4.71
N PHE A 10 11.02 4.68 3.68
CA PHE A 10 9.69 4.19 3.31
C PHE A 10 9.82 2.74 2.83
N LYS A 11 9.05 1.84 3.42
CA LYS A 11 9.03 0.42 3.09
C LYS A 11 7.59 -0.06 3.03
N ALA A 12 7.24 -0.68 1.92
CA ALA A 12 5.97 -1.37 1.73
C ALA A 12 6.23 -2.87 1.67
N THR A 13 5.48 -3.64 2.45
CA THR A 13 5.47 -5.10 2.40
C THR A 13 4.08 -5.55 1.96
N ILE A 14 4.02 -6.36 0.90
CA ILE A 14 2.78 -6.92 0.36
C ILE A 14 2.84 -8.43 0.56
N GLN A 15 1.79 -9.00 1.16
CA GLN A 15 1.66 -10.43 1.38
C GLN A 15 0.32 -10.91 0.83
N ALA A 16 0.36 -11.81 -0.15
CA ALA A 16 -0.82 -12.54 -0.59
C ALA A 16 -0.97 -13.81 0.27
N ILE A 17 -2.15 -14.01 0.84
CA ILE A 17 -2.48 -15.13 1.71
C ILE A 17 -3.66 -15.85 1.10
N ASP A 18 -3.45 -17.09 0.67
CA ASP A 18 -4.49 -17.92 0.09
C ASP A 18 -5.55 -18.30 1.14
N LYS A 19 -6.79 -18.41 0.69
CA LYS A 19 -7.91 -18.89 1.50
C LYS A 19 -8.35 -20.28 1.02
N GLU A 20 -8.59 -21.18 1.97
CA GLU A 20 -8.97 -22.58 1.69
C GLU A 20 -10.25 -22.74 0.85
N HIS A 21 -11.10 -21.70 0.75
CA HIS A 21 -12.37 -21.75 0.02
C HIS A 21 -12.40 -20.82 -1.21
N GLY A 22 -11.23 -20.50 -1.75
CA GLY A 22 -11.08 -19.62 -2.91
C GLY A 22 -10.93 -18.15 -2.53
N GLY A 23 -10.37 -17.38 -3.47
CA GLY A 23 -9.92 -16.01 -3.25
C GLY A 23 -8.66 -15.93 -2.37
N GLY A 24 -8.29 -14.72 -1.99
CA GLY A 24 -7.12 -14.46 -1.16
C GLY A 24 -7.27 -13.18 -0.33
N ILE A 25 -6.45 -13.05 0.71
CA ILE A 25 -6.28 -11.79 1.45
C ILE A 25 -4.95 -11.19 1.02
N VAL A 26 -4.96 -9.90 0.68
CA VAL A 26 -3.72 -9.14 0.50
C VAL A 26 -3.49 -8.28 1.74
N LYS A 27 -2.41 -8.57 2.48
CA LYS A 27 -1.97 -7.78 3.62
C LYS A 27 -0.95 -6.74 3.15
N TRP A 28 -1.28 -5.47 3.34
CA TRP A 28 -0.41 -4.32 3.08
C TRP A 28 0.15 -3.79 4.40
N THR A 29 1.46 -3.71 4.51
CA THR A 29 2.15 -3.11 5.66
C THR A 29 3.05 -1.98 5.17
N PHE A 30 2.80 -0.76 5.64
CA PHE A 30 3.62 0.41 5.34
C PHE A 30 4.39 0.81 6.60
N GLU A 31 5.71 0.85 6.49
CA GLU A 31 6.63 1.27 7.54
C GLU A 31 7.37 2.50 7.02
N TYR A 32 7.34 3.61 7.74
CA TYR A 32 7.98 4.84 7.29
C TYR A 32 8.52 5.70 8.44
N GLU A 33 9.57 6.46 8.13
CA GLU A 33 10.14 7.48 9.00
C GLU A 33 10.07 8.83 8.30
N LYS A 34 9.39 9.82 8.91
CA LYS A 34 9.32 11.18 8.36
C LYS A 34 10.67 11.87 8.45
N LEU A 35 10.99 12.72 7.48
CA LEU A 35 12.24 13.48 7.49
C LEU A 35 12.28 14.55 8.62
N LYS A 36 11.12 15.13 8.98
CA LYS A 36 10.92 16.02 10.15
C LYS A 36 9.48 15.87 10.66
N GLU A 37 9.22 16.12 11.94
CA GLU A 37 7.89 15.95 12.56
C GLU A 37 6.78 16.75 11.87
N HIS A 38 7.09 17.98 11.43
CA HIS A 38 6.10 18.93 10.90
C HIS A 38 5.91 18.84 9.38
N ILE A 39 6.55 17.88 8.72
CA ILE A 39 6.33 17.68 7.28
C ILE A 39 4.91 17.16 7.07
N LYS A 40 4.11 17.98 6.37
CA LYS A 40 2.85 17.55 5.75
C LYS A 40 3.20 16.70 4.52
N GLY A 41 3.74 15.52 4.78
CA GLY A 41 3.88 14.50 3.76
C GLY A 41 2.50 14.03 3.31
N VAL A 42 2.46 13.25 2.24
CA VAL A 42 1.26 12.53 1.82
C VAL A 42 0.63 11.83 3.04
N SER A 43 -0.67 12.03 3.28
CA SER A 43 -1.31 11.54 4.51
C SER A 43 -1.21 10.01 4.58
N HIS A 44 -1.17 9.46 5.79
CA HIS A 44 -1.18 8.00 5.97
C HIS A 44 -2.36 7.35 5.22
N ASP A 45 -3.50 8.05 5.20
CA ASP A 45 -4.72 7.64 4.48
C ASP A 45 -4.51 7.53 2.96
N SER A 46 -3.71 8.42 2.37
CA SER A 46 -3.45 8.40 0.93
C SER A 46 -2.67 7.14 0.50
N TYR A 47 -1.81 6.59 1.36
CA TYR A 47 -1.11 5.33 1.09
C TYR A 47 -2.04 4.12 1.18
N LEU A 48 -2.98 4.15 2.13
CA LEU A 48 -4.02 3.13 2.23
C LEU A 48 -4.92 3.13 1.00
N ASP A 49 -5.29 4.32 0.49
CA ASP A 49 -6.07 4.46 -0.75
C ASP A 49 -5.34 3.89 -1.97
N VAL A 50 -4.02 4.10 -2.07
CA VAL A 50 -3.20 3.47 -3.12
C VAL A 50 -3.23 1.95 -3.00
N GLY A 51 -3.03 1.40 -1.80
CA GLY A 51 -3.11 -0.05 -1.56
C GLY A 51 -4.47 -0.63 -1.95
N ILE A 52 -5.56 0.04 -1.61
CA ILE A 52 -6.92 -0.35 -1.97
C ILE A 52 -7.11 -0.31 -3.49
N LYS A 53 -6.66 0.76 -4.16
CA LYS A 53 -6.80 0.91 -5.61
C LYS A 53 -6.04 -0.18 -6.35
N VAL A 54 -4.79 -0.44 -5.96
CA VAL A 54 -3.96 -1.50 -6.57
C VAL A 54 -4.60 -2.87 -6.36
N ALA A 55 -5.09 -3.17 -5.15
CA ALA A 55 -5.76 -4.45 -4.89
C ALA A 55 -7.01 -4.65 -5.77
N LYS A 56 -7.81 -3.60 -5.97
CA LYS A 56 -9.00 -3.64 -6.85
C LYS A 56 -8.63 -3.82 -8.33
N GLU A 57 -7.58 -3.16 -8.80
CA GLU A 57 -7.14 -3.29 -10.19
C GLU A 57 -6.57 -4.68 -10.46
N ILE A 58 -5.80 -5.25 -9.52
CA ILE A 58 -5.31 -6.63 -9.60
C ILE A 58 -6.49 -7.61 -9.66
N ASP A 59 -7.46 -7.48 -8.74
CA ASP A 59 -8.66 -8.31 -8.72
C ASP A 59 -9.43 -8.21 -10.04
N ALA A 60 -9.69 -7.00 -10.54
CA ALA A 60 -10.40 -6.78 -11.80
C ALA A 60 -9.65 -7.29 -13.05
N HIS A 61 -8.32 -7.41 -12.99
CA HIS A 61 -7.50 -7.95 -14.08
C HIS A 61 -7.39 -9.48 -14.02
N LEU A 62 -7.23 -10.05 -12.81
CA LEU A 62 -7.11 -11.49 -12.61
C LEU A 62 -8.45 -12.24 -12.69
N VAL A 63 -9.58 -11.59 -12.39
CA VAL A 63 -10.93 -12.19 -12.54
C VAL A 63 -11.36 -12.30 -14.02
N LYS A 64 -10.60 -11.70 -14.95
CA LYS A 64 -10.90 -11.71 -16.39
C LYS A 64 -10.10 -12.73 -17.20
N GLU A 65 -9.20 -13.49 -16.57
CA GLU A 65 -8.52 -14.65 -17.15
C GLU A 65 -9.16 -15.96 -16.66
#